data_AF-A0A093GDU6-F1
#
_entry.id   AF-A0A093GDU6-F1
#
_cell.length_a   1.000
_cell.length_b   1.000
_cell.length_c   1.000
_cell.angle_alpha   90.00
_cell.angle_beta   90.00
_cell.angle_gamma   90.00
#
_symmetry.space_group_name_H-M   'P 1'
#
loop_
_entity.id
_entity.type
_entity.pdbx_description
1 polymer ?
#
loop_
_entity_poly.entity_id
_entity_poly.type
_entity_poly.pdbx_seq_one_letter_code
_entity_poly.pdbx_strand_id
1 'polypeptide(L)'
;DCRAWCWQDTECPGQEKCCQSGCDYLCLPPAPDKPGECPRVRPRQAPEPCAEQDSCAHDRDCPRQEKCCFSGCALHCARPAREHPGQCPRAEPCWDPWRRHRSQCLDDSVCGQGEKCCHTGCAWQC
;
A
#
# COMPACT_ATOMS: atom_id res chain seq x y z
N ASP A 1 -9.03 -8.03 -37.17
CA ASP A 1 -7.93 -7.12 -37.50
C ASP A 1 -7.70 -6.25 -36.29
N CYS A 2 -6.45 -6.06 -35.87
CA CYS A 2 -6.09 -5.40 -34.62
C CYS A 2 -5.45 -4.06 -34.93
N ARG A 3 -5.80 -3.00 -34.21
CA ARG A 3 -5.42 -1.62 -34.49
C ARG A 3 -4.84 -0.93 -33.26
N ALA A 4 -3.73 -0.23 -33.47
CA ALA A 4 -3.15 0.66 -32.47
C ALA A 4 -3.53 2.11 -32.76
N TRP A 5 -4.19 2.76 -31.80
CA TRP A 5 -4.52 4.19 -31.82
C TRP A 5 -3.53 5.03 -31.01
N CYS A 6 -2.71 4.36 -30.19
CA CYS A 6 -1.58 4.90 -29.45
C CYS A 6 -0.52 3.80 -29.30
N TRP A 7 0.70 4.21 -28.98
CA TRP A 7 1.84 3.39 -28.60
C TRP A 7 2.44 3.83 -27.27
N GLN A 8 2.27 5.10 -26.91
CA GLN A 8 2.78 5.70 -25.67
C GLN A 8 1.70 6.55 -24.99
N ASP A 9 1.78 6.65 -23.66
CA ASP A 9 0.86 7.48 -22.86
C ASP A 9 0.86 8.96 -23.30
N THR A 10 1.98 9.45 -23.84
CA THR A 10 2.14 10.84 -24.31
C THR A 10 1.31 11.18 -25.55
N GLU A 11 0.83 10.16 -26.27
CA GLU A 11 -0.06 10.33 -27.43
C GLU A 11 -1.53 10.45 -27.00
N CYS A 12 -1.84 10.13 -25.74
CA CYS A 12 -3.18 10.14 -25.23
C CYS A 12 -3.56 11.51 -24.67
N PRO A 13 -4.83 11.94 -24.86
CA PRO A 13 -5.28 13.23 -24.38
C PRO A 13 -5.38 13.26 -22.85
N GLY A 14 -4.99 14.40 -22.26
CA GLY A 14 -5.16 14.63 -20.82
C GLY A 14 -4.31 13.70 -19.96
N GLN A 15 -4.98 12.87 -19.15
CA GLN A 15 -4.36 11.92 -18.21
C GLN A 15 -4.59 10.45 -18.62
N GLU A 16 -5.09 10.23 -19.83
CA GLU A 16 -5.28 8.89 -20.36
C GLU A 16 -3.95 8.19 -20.62
N LYS A 17 -3.98 6.85 -20.60
CA LYS A 17 -2.80 6.01 -20.78
C LYS A 17 -3.05 5.04 -21.93
N CYS A 18 -1.99 4.74 -22.68
CA CYS A 18 -2.08 3.81 -23.78
C CYS A 18 -2.11 2.38 -23.25
N CYS A 19 -3.26 1.72 -23.37
CA CYS A 19 -3.51 0.40 -22.81
C CYS A 19 -3.96 -0.58 -23.88
N GLN A 20 -3.56 -1.84 -23.74
CA GLN A 20 -4.09 -2.92 -24.58
C GLN A 20 -5.53 -3.25 -24.14
N SER A 21 -6.46 -3.25 -25.09
CA SER A 21 -7.86 -3.62 -24.89
C SER A 21 -8.24 -4.67 -25.93
N GLY A 22 -8.36 -5.93 -25.50
CA GLY A 22 -8.46 -7.05 -26.44
C GLY A 22 -7.16 -7.17 -27.23
N CYS A 23 -7.22 -6.95 -28.56
CA CYS A 23 -6.02 -6.89 -29.39
C CYS A 23 -5.67 -5.48 -29.90
N ASP A 24 -6.47 -4.47 -29.56
CA ASP A 24 -6.24 -3.07 -29.93
C ASP A 24 -5.44 -2.33 -28.86
N TYR A 25 -4.83 -1.21 -29.23
CA TYR A 25 -4.23 -0.24 -28.29
C TYR A 25 -5.03 1.04 -28.30
N LEU A 26 -5.56 1.42 -27.14
CA LEU A 26 -6.47 2.54 -26.97
C LEU A 26 -6.02 3.43 -25.82
N CYS A 27 -6.27 4.73 -25.94
CA CYS A 27 -6.18 5.66 -24.82
C CYS A 27 -7.37 5.42 -23.89
N LEU A 28 -7.07 5.04 -22.65
CA LEU A 28 -8.07 4.78 -21.63
C LEU A 28 -7.74 5.61 -20.39
N PRO A 29 -8.75 6.07 -19.64
CA PRO A 29 -8.51 6.68 -18.34
C PRO A 29 -7.80 5.67 -17.43
N PRO A 30 -6.91 6.14 -16.54
CA PRO A 30 -6.24 5.25 -15.59
C PRO A 30 -7.30 4.55 -14.73
N ALA A 31 -7.10 3.25 -14.53
CA ALA A 31 -7.94 2.50 -13.61
C ALA A 31 -7.80 3.12 -12.20
N PRO A 32 -8.91 3.37 -11.49
CA PRO A 32 -8.84 3.83 -10.12
C PRO A 32 -8.16 2.77 -9.24
N ASP A 33 -7.34 3.23 -8.30
CA ASP A 33 -6.75 2.36 -7.29
C ASP A 33 -7.84 1.71 -6.43
N LYS A 34 -7.57 0.50 -5.94
CA LYS A 34 -8.51 -0.15 -5.03
C LYS A 34 -8.53 0.57 -3.70
N PRO A 35 -9.71 0.76 -3.09
CA PRO A 35 -9.84 1.48 -1.83
C PRO A 35 -9.10 0.79 -0.68
N GLY A 36 -8.68 1.60 0.29
CA GLY A 36 -7.92 1.18 1.46
C GLY A 36 -6.41 1.24 1.24
N GLU A 37 -5.67 1.11 2.33
CA GLU A 37 -4.21 1.20 2.35
C GLU A 37 -3.57 -0.18 2.53
N CYS A 38 -2.31 -0.34 2.12
CA CYS A 38 -1.57 -1.56 2.41
C CYS A 38 -1.23 -1.67 3.91
N PRO A 39 -1.28 -2.87 4.51
CA PRO A 39 -0.75 -3.10 5.85
C PRO A 39 0.72 -2.68 5.91
N ARG A 40 1.08 -1.96 6.97
CA ARG A 40 2.46 -1.51 7.19
C ARG A 40 3.29 -2.68 7.66
N VAL A 41 4.41 -2.90 6.96
CA VAL A 41 5.39 -3.93 7.29
C VAL A 41 6.73 -3.28 7.64
N ARG A 42 7.51 -3.94 8.49
CA ARG A 42 8.92 -3.56 8.64
C ARG A 42 9.71 -4.18 7.49
N PRO A 43 10.49 -3.40 6.74
CA PRO A 43 11.39 -3.96 5.74
C PRO A 43 12.34 -4.96 6.40
N ARG A 44 12.62 -6.06 5.69
CA ARG A 44 13.63 -7.01 6.13
C ARG A 44 15.00 -6.32 6.15
N GLN A 45 15.70 -6.43 7.28
CA GLN A 45 17.04 -5.86 7.47
C GLN A 45 18.15 -6.93 7.35
N ALA A 46 17.83 -8.09 6.78
CA ALA A 46 18.82 -9.14 6.63
C ALA A 46 19.89 -8.70 5.62
N PRO A 47 21.18 -9.03 5.87
CA PRO A 47 22.26 -8.69 4.96
C PRO A 47 22.14 -9.40 3.61
N GLU A 48 21.50 -10.58 3.60
CA GLU A 48 21.26 -11.34 2.38
C GLU A 48 20.10 -10.76 1.57
N PRO A 49 20.27 -10.56 0.24
CA PRO A 49 19.20 -10.14 -0.64
C PRO A 49 17.97 -11.06 -0.55
N CYS A 50 16.78 -10.46 -0.64
CA CYS A 50 15.55 -11.22 -0.83
C CYS A 50 15.62 -12.07 -2.10
N ALA A 51 15.24 -13.35 -2.00
CA ALA A 51 15.05 -14.24 -3.15
C ALA A 51 13.57 -14.38 -3.56
N GLU A 52 12.65 -13.73 -2.81
CA GLU A 52 11.23 -13.70 -3.13
C GLU A 52 10.97 -12.81 -4.34
N GLN A 53 10.05 -13.25 -5.22
CA GLN A 53 9.67 -12.53 -6.43
C GLN A 53 8.27 -11.95 -6.29
N ASP A 54 8.09 -10.75 -6.83
CA ASP A 54 6.78 -10.09 -6.93
C ASP A 54 5.74 -10.99 -7.62
N SER A 55 4.57 -11.14 -6.99
CA SER A 55 3.43 -11.86 -7.58
C SER A 55 2.40 -10.92 -8.21
N CYS A 56 2.56 -9.62 -8.05
CA CYS A 56 1.73 -8.56 -8.62
C CYS A 56 2.58 -7.31 -8.84
N ALA A 57 2.17 -6.44 -9.76
CA ALA A 57 2.78 -5.12 -9.94
C ALA A 57 1.81 -3.98 -9.57
N HIS A 58 0.50 -4.23 -9.71
CA HIS A 58 -0.56 -3.26 -9.44
C HIS A 58 -1.73 -3.92 -8.73
N ASP A 59 -2.55 -3.13 -8.03
CA ASP A 59 -3.78 -3.59 -7.36
C ASP A 59 -4.70 -4.38 -8.29
N ARG A 60 -4.76 -4.00 -9.57
CA ARG A 60 -5.60 -4.67 -10.59
C ARG A 60 -5.20 -6.12 -10.85
N ASP A 61 -3.95 -6.49 -10.57
CA ASP A 61 -3.44 -7.86 -10.74
C ASP A 61 -3.97 -8.78 -9.63
N CYS A 62 -4.40 -8.18 -8.51
CA CYS A 62 -4.92 -8.90 -7.37
C CYS A 62 -6.42 -9.17 -7.49
N PRO A 63 -6.92 -10.29 -6.94
CA PRO A 63 -8.33 -10.61 -7.00
C PRO A 63 -9.15 -9.68 -6.09
N ARG A 64 -10.42 -9.45 -6.45
CA ARG A 64 -11.40 -8.74 -5.60
C ARG A 64 -10.86 -7.37 -5.13
N GLN A 65 -10.93 -7.09 -3.83
CA GLN A 65 -10.46 -5.85 -3.19
C GLN A 65 -9.06 -5.98 -2.59
N GLU A 66 -8.30 -7.02 -2.94
CA GLU A 66 -6.90 -7.13 -2.50
C GLU A 66 -6.01 -6.16 -3.27
N LYS A 67 -5.03 -5.62 -2.58
CA LYS A 67 -4.07 -4.64 -3.08
C LYS A 67 -2.70 -5.29 -3.26
N CYS A 68 -1.91 -4.76 -4.18
CA CYS A 68 -0.55 -5.21 -4.40
C CYS A 68 0.39 -4.50 -3.42
N CYS A 69 0.75 -5.18 -2.35
CA CYS A 69 1.42 -4.59 -1.20
C CYS A 69 2.81 -5.17 -0.98
N PHE A 70 3.74 -4.33 -0.53
CA PHE A 70 5.06 -4.78 -0.10
C PHE A 70 4.94 -5.61 1.19
N SER A 71 5.44 -6.84 1.17
CA SER A 71 5.38 -7.79 2.29
C SER A 71 6.65 -7.79 3.16
N GLY A 72 7.63 -6.93 2.86
CA GLY A 72 8.93 -6.89 3.53
C GLY A 72 10.10 -7.39 2.67
N CYS A 73 9.81 -8.09 1.57
CA CYS A 73 10.78 -8.51 0.56
C CYS A 73 10.29 -8.31 -0.89
N ALA A 74 9.03 -8.63 -1.17
CA ALA A 74 8.44 -8.58 -2.50
C ALA A 74 7.02 -8.00 -2.45
N LEU A 75 6.40 -7.78 -3.61
CA LEU A 75 5.02 -7.38 -3.77
C LEU A 75 4.08 -8.59 -3.85
N HIS A 76 3.07 -8.62 -2.98
CA HIS A 76 2.04 -9.65 -2.97
C HIS A 76 0.64 -9.08 -2.79
N CYS A 77 -0.35 -9.86 -3.23
CA CYS A 77 -1.74 -9.52 -2.99
C CYS A 77 -2.08 -9.69 -1.51
N ALA A 78 -2.48 -8.59 -0.88
CA ALA A 78 -2.88 -8.55 0.52
C ALA A 78 -4.22 -7.84 0.65
N ARG A 79 -4.99 -8.20 1.68
CA ARG A 79 -6.17 -7.42 2.04
C ARG A 79 -5.73 -6.03 2.53
N PRO A 80 -6.52 -4.98 2.27
CA PRO A 80 -6.25 -3.67 2.84
C PRO A 80 -6.11 -3.72 4.36
N ALA A 81 -5.31 -2.80 4.92
CA ALA A 81 -5.14 -2.64 6.36
C ALA A 81 -6.49 -2.45 7.03
N ARG A 82 -6.68 -3.15 8.16
CA ARG A 82 -7.87 -2.97 8.98
C ARG A 82 -7.73 -1.65 9.72
N GLU A 83 -8.68 -0.73 9.51
CA GLU A 83 -8.82 0.47 10.32
C GLU A 83 -9.85 0.22 11.42
N HIS A 84 -9.48 0.46 12.68
CA HIS A 84 -10.40 0.38 13.79
C HIS A 84 -11.14 1.73 13.99
N PRO A 85 -12.43 1.71 14.33
CA PRO A 85 -13.20 2.92 14.54
C PRO A 85 -12.68 3.71 15.75
N GLY A 86 -12.87 5.02 15.74
CA GLY A 86 -12.44 5.93 16.80
C GLY A 86 -11.37 6.90 16.35
N GLN A 87 -10.85 7.67 17.31
CA GLN A 87 -9.86 8.72 17.06
C GLN A 87 -8.67 8.52 18.00
N CYS A 88 -7.47 8.76 17.49
CA CYS A 88 -6.29 8.77 18.34
C CYS A 88 -6.31 10.01 19.25
N PRO A 89 -5.85 9.87 20.50
CA PRO A 89 -5.61 11.03 21.35
C PRO A 89 -4.56 11.94 20.71
N ARG A 90 -4.56 13.21 21.13
CA ARG A 90 -3.50 14.14 20.72
C ARG A 90 -2.16 13.61 21.23
N ALA A 91 -1.18 13.54 20.34
CA ALA A 91 0.17 13.13 20.71
C ALA A 91 0.80 14.16 21.65
N GLU A 92 1.37 13.68 22.76
CA GLU A 92 2.15 14.53 23.65
C GLU A 92 3.53 14.84 23.04
N PRO A 93 4.17 15.97 23.40
CA PRO A 93 5.50 16.27 22.89
C PRO A 93 6.55 15.26 23.37
N CYS A 94 7.40 14.79 22.47
CA CYS A 94 8.49 13.86 22.80
C CYS A 94 9.77 14.60 23.20
N TRP A 95 9.76 15.22 24.37
CA TRP A 95 10.94 15.95 24.88
C TRP A 95 11.83 15.10 25.79
N ASP A 96 11.25 14.09 26.45
CA ASP A 96 11.97 13.21 27.38
C ASP A 96 12.64 12.04 26.62
N PRO A 97 13.98 11.98 26.57
CA PRO A 97 14.68 10.89 25.90
C PRO A 97 14.38 9.51 26.49
N TRP A 98 14.01 9.43 27.77
CA TRP A 98 13.70 8.17 28.46
C TRP A 98 12.34 7.60 28.07
N ARG A 99 11.43 8.43 27.52
CA ARG A 99 10.12 8.02 27.00
C ARG A 99 10.18 7.52 25.56
N ARG A 100 11.35 7.51 24.93
CA ARG A 100 11.55 6.97 23.59
C ARG A 100 11.57 5.44 23.67
N HIS A 101 10.42 4.83 23.39
CA HIS A 101 10.26 3.39 23.37
C HIS A 101 10.09 2.87 21.94
N ARG A 102 10.31 1.56 21.76
CA ARG A 102 10.04 0.90 20.48
C ARG A 102 8.54 0.92 20.23
N SER A 103 8.15 1.29 19.02
CA SER A 103 6.76 1.21 18.58
C SER A 103 6.25 -0.23 18.63
N GLN A 104 5.11 -0.41 19.30
CA GLN A 104 4.47 -1.70 19.56
C GLN A 104 3.65 -2.16 18.35
N CYS A 105 3.03 -1.22 17.66
CA CYS A 105 2.24 -1.43 16.46
C CYS A 105 2.81 -0.63 15.28
N LEU A 106 2.33 -0.95 14.08
CA LEU A 106 2.61 -0.20 12.85
C LEU A 106 1.33 0.44 12.32
N ASP A 107 0.24 -0.30 12.40
CA ASP A 107 -1.14 0.12 12.13
C ASP A 107 -2.11 -0.68 13.03
N ASP A 108 -3.39 -0.37 12.90
CA ASP A 108 -4.50 -0.96 13.66
C ASP A 108 -4.61 -2.49 13.47
N SER A 109 -4.07 -3.06 12.39
CA SER A 109 -4.12 -4.51 12.13
C SER A 109 -3.21 -5.33 13.06
N VAL A 110 -2.21 -4.68 13.66
CA VAL A 110 -1.35 -5.29 14.69
C VAL A 110 -2.02 -5.30 16.07
N CYS A 111 -2.95 -4.37 16.30
CA CYS A 111 -3.61 -4.17 17.59
C CYS A 111 -4.77 -5.15 17.83
N GLY A 112 -5.19 -5.26 19.08
CA GLY A 112 -6.38 -6.02 19.46
C GLY A 112 -7.67 -5.48 18.84
N GLN A 113 -8.76 -6.22 19.00
CA GLN A 113 -10.04 -5.83 18.41
C GLN A 113 -10.52 -4.47 18.94
N GLY A 114 -10.62 -3.48 18.05
CA GLY A 114 -11.10 -2.14 18.39
C GLY A 114 -10.03 -1.20 18.95
N GLU A 115 -8.79 -1.67 19.13
CA GLU A 115 -7.66 -0.85 19.56
C GLU A 115 -7.01 -0.15 18.37
N LYS A 116 -6.76 1.16 18.50
CA LYS A 116 -6.11 1.92 17.43
C LYS A 116 -4.61 2.02 17.68
N CYS A 117 -3.82 1.84 16.63
CA CYS A 117 -2.40 2.12 16.65
C CYS A 117 -2.17 3.63 16.55
N CYS A 118 -1.94 4.25 17.70
CA CYS A 118 -1.85 5.69 17.82
C CYS A 118 -0.44 6.17 18.10
N HIS A 119 -0.07 7.30 17.50
CA HIS A 119 1.17 7.98 17.83
C HIS A 119 1.02 8.71 19.17
N THR A 120 1.70 8.21 20.19
CA THR A 120 1.67 8.77 21.55
C THR A 120 2.65 9.93 21.77
N GLY A 121 3.37 10.34 20.72
CA GLY A 121 4.43 11.34 20.78
C GLY A 121 5.82 10.74 20.58
N CYS A 122 6.13 9.69 21.34
CA CYS A 122 7.45 9.04 21.29
C CYS A 122 7.43 7.64 20.66
N ALA A 123 6.25 7.03 20.49
CA ALA A 123 6.08 5.69 19.95
C ALA A 123 4.65 5.48 19.43
N TRP A 124 4.47 4.45 18.60
CA TRP A 124 3.15 3.93 18.24
C TRP A 124 2.73 2.84 19.21
N GLN A 125 1.51 2.97 19.74
CA GLN A 125 0.94 2.07 20.74
C GLN A 125 -0.51 1.75 20.40
N CYS A 126 -0.90 0.52 20.68
CA CYS A 126 -2.29 0.17 20.98
C CYS A 126 -2.55 0.65 22.43
#